data_AF-A0A0F9T645-F1
#
_entry.id   AF-A0A0F9T645-F1
#
_cell.length_a   1.000
_cell.length_b   1.000
_cell.length_c   1.000
_cell.angle_alpha   90.00
_cell.angle_beta   90.00
_cell.angle_gamma   90.00
#
_symmetry.space_group_name_H-M   'P 1'
#
loop_
_entity.id
_entity.type
_entity.pdbx_description
1 polymer ?
#
loop_
_entity_poly.entity_id
_entity_poly.type
_entity_poly.pdbx_seq_one_letter_code
_entity_poly.pdbx_strand_id
1 'polypeptide(L)'
;MKKPIFKQPAGESSRSWNNMSMGTIGGVICELCGTEHPERDSDDDSYTLGRFMGMQFVEECCGKIIDRIYSEFGEVFAMAFLEDFAKNPIDSNFGYLRFRLPEILDKAHSNIVEADEAITKAQASLSGK
;
A
#
# COMPACT_ATOMS: atom_id res chain seq x y z
N MET A 1 6.15 -22.10 -14.72
CA MET A 1 6.23 -21.51 -13.35
C MET A 1 7.63 -20.92 -13.17
N LYS A 2 7.74 -19.67 -12.71
CA LYS A 2 9.06 -19.05 -12.45
C LYS A 2 9.73 -19.72 -11.23
N LYS A 3 11.06 -19.73 -11.17
CA LYS A 3 11.80 -20.25 -10.02
C LYS A 3 11.51 -19.37 -8.78
N PRO A 4 11.23 -19.94 -7.60
CA PRO A 4 11.05 -19.16 -6.38
C PRO A 4 12.25 -18.28 -6.08
N ILE A 5 11.98 -17.06 -5.61
CA ILE A 5 12.99 -16.08 -5.19
C ILE A 5 13.55 -16.49 -3.82
N PHE A 6 12.68 -16.97 -2.93
CA PHE A 6 13.01 -17.34 -1.57
C PHE A 6 12.94 -18.86 -1.38
N LYS A 7 13.74 -19.37 -0.44
CA LYS A 7 13.73 -20.78 -0.06
C LYS A 7 12.63 -21.12 0.95
N GLN A 8 12.06 -20.12 1.61
CA GLN A 8 11.05 -20.26 2.67
C GLN A 8 10.15 -19.01 2.71
N PRO A 9 8.96 -19.10 3.34
CA PRO A 9 8.09 -17.95 3.56
C PRO A 9 8.83 -16.78 4.21
N ALA A 10 8.58 -15.56 3.73
CA ALA A 10 9.15 -14.36 4.32
C ALA A 10 8.34 -13.82 5.52
N GLY A 11 7.10 -14.31 5.66
CA GLY A 11 6.16 -13.93 6.69
C GLY A 11 5.00 -13.10 6.15
N GLU A 12 3.98 -13.04 6.99
CA GLU A 12 2.76 -12.28 6.78
C GLU A 12 3.00 -10.77 6.75
N SER A 13 2.24 -10.08 5.92
CA SER A 13 2.20 -8.61 5.88
C SER A 13 1.56 -8.02 7.14
N SER A 14 2.14 -6.93 7.64
CA SER A 14 1.58 -6.08 8.69
C SER A 14 0.40 -5.23 8.22
N ARG A 15 0.17 -5.15 6.90
CA ARG A 15 -0.93 -4.40 6.28
C ARG A 15 -1.46 -5.12 5.04
N SER A 16 -2.71 -4.88 4.67
CA SER A 16 -3.24 -5.38 3.40
C SER A 16 -2.71 -4.54 2.24
N TRP A 17 -2.03 -5.17 1.28
CA TRP A 17 -1.53 -4.53 0.06
C TRP A 17 -2.50 -4.65 -1.12
N ASN A 18 -3.43 -5.60 -1.06
CA ASN A 18 -4.51 -5.75 -2.02
C ASN A 18 -5.88 -5.68 -1.33
N ASN A 19 -6.67 -4.67 -1.70
CA ASN A 19 -8.04 -4.47 -1.21
C ASN A 19 -9.09 -5.34 -1.92
N MET A 20 -8.70 -6.14 -2.91
CA MET A 20 -9.56 -7.11 -3.57
C MET A 20 -9.11 -8.51 -3.17
N SER A 21 -9.50 -8.94 -1.96
CA SER A 21 -9.43 -10.32 -1.52
C SER A 21 -10.24 -11.17 -2.52
N MET A 22 -9.55 -11.89 -3.40
CA MET A 22 -10.19 -12.81 -4.33
C MET A 22 -9.99 -14.23 -3.80
N GLY A 23 -11.08 -14.85 -3.35
CA GLY A 23 -11.11 -16.29 -3.10
C GLY A 23 -10.71 -17.06 -4.34
N THR A 24 -9.81 -18.03 -4.18
CA THR A 24 -9.49 -19.00 -5.23
C THR A 24 -10.33 -20.25 -4.99
N ILE A 25 -10.93 -20.81 -6.04
CA ILE A 25 -11.74 -22.06 -6.02
C ILE A 25 -10.83 -23.30 -5.88
N GLY A 26 -9.70 -23.16 -5.17
CA GLY A 26 -8.68 -24.19 -5.06
C GLY A 26 -7.42 -23.67 -4.38
N GLY A 27 -6.53 -24.59 -4.02
CA GLY A 27 -5.24 -24.26 -3.41
C GLY A 27 -4.41 -23.30 -4.27
N VAL A 28 -3.61 -22.46 -3.62
CA VAL A 28 -2.81 -21.41 -4.28
C VAL A 28 -1.32 -21.62 -4.01
N ILE A 29 -0.47 -21.36 -5.01
CA ILE A 29 0.98 -21.40 -4.83
C ILE A 29 1.49 -19.97 -4.70
N CYS A 30 2.24 -19.71 -3.62
CA CYS A 30 3.01 -18.48 -3.49
C CYS A 30 4.27 -18.60 -4.37
N GLU A 31 4.29 -17.93 -5.52
CA GLU A 31 5.40 -18.07 -6.47
C GLU A 31 6.72 -17.50 -5.93
N LEU A 32 6.67 -16.62 -4.92
CA LEU A 32 7.88 -16.05 -4.31
C LEU A 32 8.70 -17.08 -3.52
N CYS A 33 8.06 -17.91 -2.70
CA CYS A 33 8.73 -18.92 -1.87
C CYS A 33 8.48 -20.37 -2.33
N GLY A 34 7.54 -20.59 -3.25
CA GLY A 34 7.12 -21.90 -3.72
C GLY A 34 6.20 -22.66 -2.76
N THR A 35 5.71 -22.03 -1.70
CA THR A 35 4.78 -22.67 -0.75
C THR A 35 3.43 -22.91 -1.40
N GLU A 36 2.96 -24.15 -1.34
CA GLU A 36 1.60 -24.54 -1.71
C GLU A 36 0.67 -24.35 -0.52
N HIS A 37 -0.38 -23.55 -0.71
CA HIS A 37 -1.40 -23.28 0.27
C HIS A 37 -2.65 -24.09 -0.06
N PRO A 38 -3.21 -24.84 0.91
CA PRO A 38 -4.42 -25.63 0.66
C PRO A 38 -5.61 -24.71 0.42
N GLU A 39 -6.65 -25.26 -0.21
CA GLU A 39 -7.95 -24.63 -0.29
C GLU A 39 -8.49 -24.30 1.11
N ARG A 40 -9.21 -23.18 1.23
CA ARG A 40 -9.87 -22.77 2.48
C ARG A 40 -11.37 -23.03 2.32
N ASP A 41 -11.98 -23.65 3.34
CA ASP A 41 -13.32 -24.25 3.26
C ASP A 41 -14.48 -23.24 3.33
N SER A 42 -14.26 -21.92 3.26
CA SER A 42 -15.33 -20.92 3.39
C SER A 42 -15.21 -19.75 2.41
N ASP A 43 -16.36 -19.27 1.94
CA ASP A 43 -16.49 -18.06 1.10
C ASP A 43 -15.95 -16.79 1.79
N ASP A 44 -15.79 -16.82 3.11
CA ASP A 44 -15.30 -15.70 3.93
C ASP A 44 -13.78 -15.76 4.18
N ASP A 45 -13.11 -16.91 4.00
CA ASP A 45 -11.66 -17.06 4.23
C ASP A 45 -10.91 -17.24 2.90
N SER A 46 -10.73 -16.14 2.17
CA SER A 46 -9.85 -16.11 0.98
C SER A 46 -8.40 -15.77 1.34
N TYR A 47 -7.45 -16.23 0.53
CA TYR A 47 -6.08 -15.73 0.59
C TYR A 47 -6.00 -14.35 -0.05
N THR A 48 -5.25 -13.45 0.55
CA THR A 48 -4.97 -12.16 -0.06
C THR A 48 -3.84 -12.33 -1.07
N LEU A 49 -4.15 -12.20 -2.36
CA LEU A 49 -3.19 -12.39 -3.43
C LEU A 49 -2.66 -11.06 -3.94
N GLY A 50 -1.36 -10.95 -4.11
CA GLY A 50 -0.71 -9.81 -4.75
C GLY A 50 0.16 -10.23 -5.93
N ARG A 51 0.66 -9.23 -6.68
CA ARG A 51 1.72 -9.45 -7.68
C ARG A 51 2.95 -8.63 -7.35
N PHE A 52 4.10 -9.30 -7.29
CA PHE A 52 5.40 -8.68 -7.10
C PHE A 52 6.35 -9.13 -8.21
N MET A 53 6.90 -8.20 -8.99
CA MET A 53 7.76 -8.51 -10.15
C MET A 53 7.12 -9.51 -11.15
N GLY A 54 5.79 -9.42 -11.32
CA GLY A 54 5.03 -10.34 -12.15
C GLY A 54 5.02 -11.78 -11.64
N MET A 55 5.20 -11.98 -10.33
CA MET A 55 5.02 -13.24 -9.62
C MET A 55 3.87 -13.07 -8.62
N GLN A 56 2.97 -14.04 -8.58
CA GLN A 56 1.88 -14.06 -7.60
C GLN A 56 2.42 -14.41 -6.22
N PHE A 57 1.94 -13.72 -5.20
CA PHE A 57 2.28 -14.05 -3.82
C PHE A 57 1.04 -14.00 -2.93
N VAL A 58 1.10 -14.74 -1.84
CA VAL A 58 0.11 -14.78 -0.78
C VAL A 58 0.59 -13.83 0.33
N GLU A 59 -0.20 -12.82 0.69
CA GLU A 59 0.23 -11.80 1.66
C GLU A 59 0.49 -12.39 3.05
N GLU A 60 -0.30 -13.40 3.43
CA GLU A 60 -0.16 -14.17 4.68
C GLU A 60 1.13 -15.02 4.71
N CYS A 61 1.78 -15.22 3.55
CA CYS A 61 2.96 -16.05 3.40
C CYS A 61 4.25 -15.23 3.18
N CYS A 62 4.20 -14.27 2.27
CA CYS A 62 5.35 -13.50 1.81
C CYS A 62 5.10 -12.00 1.73
N GLY A 63 3.98 -11.51 2.27
CA GLY A 63 3.64 -10.09 2.22
C GLY A 63 4.61 -9.19 3.00
N LYS A 64 5.33 -9.72 3.99
CA LYS A 64 6.36 -8.98 4.73
C LYS A 64 7.48 -8.40 3.85
N ILE A 65 7.70 -8.99 2.68
CA ILE A 65 8.66 -8.43 1.70
C ILE A 65 8.20 -7.08 1.19
N ILE A 66 6.90 -6.93 0.92
CA ILE A 66 6.33 -5.67 0.43
C ILE A 66 6.40 -4.62 1.53
N ASP A 67 6.12 -4.98 2.78
CA ASP A 67 6.32 -4.09 3.92
C ASP A 67 7.73 -3.56 4.01
N ARG A 68 8.71 -4.46 3.87
CA ARG A 68 10.11 -4.08 3.95
C ARG A 68 10.51 -3.16 2.80
N ILE A 69 10.12 -3.49 1.58
CA ILE A 69 10.40 -2.65 0.41
C ILE A 69 9.76 -1.28 0.57
N TYR A 70 8.51 -1.22 1.02
CA TYR A 70 7.84 0.04 1.27
C TYR A 70 8.51 0.83 2.40
N SER A 71 8.95 0.18 3.47
CA SER A 71 9.64 0.85 4.57
C SER A 71 11.01 1.41 4.17
N GLU A 72 11.73 0.73 3.28
CA GLU A 72 13.08 1.11 2.86
C GLU A 72 13.08 2.09 1.68
N PHE A 73 12.11 1.96 0.76
CA PHE A 73 12.11 2.67 -0.52
C PHE A 73 10.80 3.39 -0.84
N GLY A 74 9.76 3.25 -0.02
CA GLY A 74 8.42 3.78 -0.31
C GLY A 74 8.41 5.29 -0.53
N GLU A 75 9.18 6.05 0.25
CA GLU A 75 9.33 7.50 0.07
C GLU A 75 9.99 7.84 -1.27
N VAL A 76 11.08 7.14 -1.62
CA VAL A 76 11.79 7.36 -2.89
C VAL A 76 10.88 7.08 -4.09
N PHE A 77 10.13 5.99 -4.04
CA PHE A 77 9.15 5.67 -5.08
C PHE A 77 8.02 6.70 -5.15
N ALA A 78 7.50 7.14 -4.00
CA ALA A 78 6.44 8.15 -3.95
C ALA A 78 6.92 9.46 -4.57
N MET A 79 8.14 9.91 -4.24
CA MET A 79 8.72 11.13 -4.81
C MET A 79 8.89 11.02 -6.32
N ALA A 80 9.51 9.95 -6.82
CA ALA A 80 9.66 9.74 -8.27
C ALA A 80 8.31 9.67 -9.00
N PHE A 81 7.33 8.97 -8.42
CA PHE A 81 5.98 8.87 -8.96
C PHE A 81 5.28 10.23 -9.04
N LEU A 82 5.43 11.08 -8.02
CA LEU A 82 4.88 12.43 -8.00
C LEU A 82 5.62 13.38 -8.97
N GLU A 83 6.94 13.23 -9.12
CA GLU A 83 7.71 13.96 -10.13
C GLU A 83 7.25 13.64 -11.55
N ASP A 84 6.98 12.36 -11.85
CA ASP A 84 6.47 11.95 -13.15
C ASP A 84 5.02 12.40 -13.36
N PHE A 85 4.19 12.35 -12.32
CA PHE A 85 2.85 12.92 -12.35
C PHE A 85 2.88 14.42 -12.66
N ALA A 86 3.79 15.18 -12.04
CA ALA A 86 3.92 16.62 -12.29
C ALA A 86 4.29 16.94 -13.75
N LYS A 87 5.04 16.04 -14.42
CA LYS A 87 5.40 16.20 -15.84
C LYS A 87 4.23 15.93 -16.78
N ASN A 88 3.41 14.90 -16.50
CA ASN A 88 2.25 14.54 -17.32
C ASN A 88 1.08 14.03 -16.48
N PRO A 89 0.28 14.93 -15.87
CA PRO A 89 -0.74 14.53 -14.90
C PRO A 89 -1.93 13.78 -15.53
N ILE A 90 -2.11 13.86 -16.85
CA ILE A 90 -3.23 13.22 -17.56
C ILE A 90 -2.92 11.80 -18.01
N ASP A 91 -1.69 11.31 -17.80
CA ASP A 91 -1.31 9.94 -18.13
C ASP A 91 -2.26 8.93 -17.48
N SER A 92 -2.56 7.84 -18.20
CA SER A 92 -3.44 6.77 -17.72
C SER A 92 -2.90 6.09 -16.47
N ASN A 93 -1.57 6.06 -16.28
CA ASN A 93 -0.93 5.47 -15.11
C ASN A 93 -1.27 6.23 -13.81
N PHE A 94 -1.68 7.49 -13.90
CA PHE A 94 -2.04 8.33 -12.75
C PHE A 94 -3.54 8.42 -12.51
N GLY A 95 -4.36 7.56 -13.13
CA GLY A 95 -5.82 7.59 -12.98
C GLY A 95 -6.27 7.52 -11.52
N TYR A 96 -5.69 6.60 -10.74
CA TYR A 96 -6.02 6.46 -9.32
C TYR A 96 -5.58 7.68 -8.50
N LEU A 97 -4.39 8.23 -8.75
CA LEU A 97 -3.92 9.42 -8.06
C LEU A 97 -4.86 10.60 -8.35
N ARG A 98 -5.23 10.84 -9.61
CA ARG A 98 -6.21 11.88 -9.96
C ARG A 98 -7.56 11.70 -9.28
N PHE A 99 -8.02 10.47 -9.14
CA PHE A 99 -9.26 10.16 -8.44
C PHE A 99 -9.20 10.49 -6.94
N ARG A 100 -8.07 10.20 -6.27
CA ARG A 100 -7.88 10.46 -4.84
C ARG A 100 -7.41 11.87 -4.50
N LEU A 101 -6.78 12.56 -5.45
CA LEU A 101 -6.12 13.85 -5.21
C LEU A 101 -7.06 14.92 -4.62
N PRO A 102 -8.32 15.09 -5.08
CA PRO A 102 -9.24 16.06 -4.46
C PRO A 102 -9.46 15.79 -2.96
N GLU A 103 -9.76 14.55 -2.58
CA GLU A 103 -9.96 14.17 -1.18
C GLU A 103 -8.70 14.42 -0.33
N ILE A 104 -7.53 14.14 -0.89
CA ILE A 104 -6.24 14.40 -0.24
C ILE A 104 -6.03 15.90 -0.02
N LEU A 105 -6.32 16.72 -1.04
CA LEU A 105 -6.17 18.17 -0.98
C LEU A 105 -7.16 18.81 0.00
N ASP A 106 -8.42 18.35 0.02
CA ASP A 106 -9.43 18.82 0.96
C ASP A 106 -9.01 18.52 2.40
N LYS A 107 -8.55 17.29 2.67
CA LYS A 107 -8.04 16.90 3.98
C LYS A 107 -6.80 17.70 4.39
N ALA A 108 -5.89 17.93 3.46
CA ALA A 108 -4.70 18.74 3.71
C ALA A 108 -5.08 20.19 4.07
N HIS A 109 -6.03 20.78 3.35
CA HIS A 109 -6.53 22.12 3.64
C HIS A 109 -7.16 22.19 5.05
N SER A 110 -8.02 21.24 5.42
CA SER A 110 -8.59 21.17 6.77
C SER A 110 -7.50 21.11 7.86
N ASN A 111 -6.49 20.27 7.69
CA ASN A 111 -5.39 20.15 8.66
C ASN A 111 -4.58 21.45 8.80
N ILE A 112 -4.37 22.18 7.71
CA ILE A 112 -3.67 23.48 7.74
C ILE A 112 -4.48 24.49 8.53
N VAL A 113 -5.79 24.58 8.28
CA VAL A 113 -6.68 25.49 9.01
C VAL A 113 -6.67 25.20 10.51
N GLU A 114 -6.77 23.92 10.90
CA GLU A 114 -6.70 23.51 12.31
C GLU A 114 -5.36 23.88 12.96
N ALA A 115 -4.25 23.68 12.25
CA ALA A 115 -2.92 24.03 12.73
C ALA A 115 -2.77 25.55 12.91
N ASP A 116 -3.24 26.36 11.95
CA ASP A 116 -3.19 27.82 12.01
C ASP A 116 -4.03 28.37 13.17
N GLU A 117 -5.21 27.80 13.42
CA GLU A 117 -6.03 28.14 14.58
C GLU A 117 -5.32 27.82 15.91
N ALA A 118 -4.66 26.67 15.99
CA ALA A 118 -3.90 26.26 17.18
C ALA A 118 -2.72 27.20 17.44
N ILE A 119 -1.97 27.56 16.39
CA ILE A 119 -0.85 28.52 16.46
C ILE A 119 -1.38 29.89 16.92
N THR A 120 -2.46 30.37 16.34
CA THR A 120 -3.06 31.68 16.68
C THR A 120 -3.50 31.72 18.15
N LYS A 121 -4.17 30.67 18.64
CA LYS A 121 -4.55 30.54 20.06
C LYS A 121 -3.32 30.51 20.99
N ALA A 122 -2.27 29.77 20.62
CA ALA A 122 -1.04 29.71 21.39
C ALA A 122 -0.35 31.08 21.47
N GLN A 123 -0.27 31.80 20.34
CA GLN A 123 0.30 33.14 20.29
C GLN A 123 -0.49 34.14 21.15
N ALA A 124 -1.82 34.14 21.06
CA ALA A 124 -2.68 35.00 21.88
C ALA A 124 -2.54 34.72 23.40
N SER A 125 -2.29 33.47 23.77
CA SER A 125 -2.06 33.06 25.16
C SER A 125 -0.70 33.52 25.71
N LEU A 126 0.28 33.74 24.83
CA LEU A 126 1.63 34.20 25.18
C LEU A 126 1.74 35.73 25.25
N SER A 127 0.95 36.46 24.46
CA SER A 127 0.92 37.92 24.44
C SER A 127 -0.04 38.57 25.46
N GLY A 128 -0.83 37.76 26.18
CA GLY A 128 -1.70 38.18 27.28
C GLY A 128 -1.10 38.03 28.69
N LYS A 129 0.20 37.74 28.80
CA LYS A 129 1.00 37.84 30.04
C LYS A 129 1.95 39.02 29.94
#